data_AF-A0A942PGA0-F1
#
_entry.id   AF-A0A942PGA0-F1
#
_cell.length_a   1.000
_cell.length_b   1.000
_cell.length_c   1.000
_cell.angle_alpha   90.00
_cell.angle_beta   90.00
_cell.angle_gamma   90.00
#
_symmetry.space_group_name_H-M   'P 1'
#
loop_
_entity.id
_entity.type
_entity.pdbx_description
1 polymer ?
#
loop_
_entity_poly.entity_id
_entity_poly.type
_entity_poly.pdbx_seq_one_letter_code
_entity_poly.pdbx_strand_id
1 'polypeptide(L)'
;MNFQKVNNITGWIVGLFACAVYILTMEPTGSLWDTGEFISCAYKLQIPHPPGAPLFILLGRLFTLFTTNDAAVGVNLLSALSSGF
;
A
#
# COMPACT_ATOMS: atom_id res chain seq x y z
N MET A 1 -34.81 -13.08 -0.74
CA MET A 1 -33.47 -12.49 -0.55
C MET A 1 -32.91 -12.11 -1.91
N ASN A 2 -32.40 -10.90 -2.08
CA ASN A 2 -31.63 -10.56 -3.28
C ASN A 2 -30.18 -11.01 -3.06
N PHE A 3 -29.81 -12.17 -3.63
CA PHE A 3 -28.48 -12.76 -3.47
C PHE A 3 -27.36 -11.85 -3.96
N GLN A 4 -27.59 -11.03 -5.00
CA GLN A 4 -26.60 -10.07 -5.49
C GLN A 4 -26.32 -8.98 -4.44
N LYS A 5 -27.36 -8.48 -3.76
CA LYS A 5 -27.19 -7.51 -2.68
C LYS A 5 -26.41 -8.11 -1.50
N VAL A 6 -26.73 -9.34 -1.13
CA VAL A 6 -26.03 -10.06 -0.05
C VAL A 6 -24.57 -10.29 -0.41
N ASN A 7 -24.28 -10.81 -1.61
CA ASN A 7 -22.91 -11.06 -2.07
C ASN A 7 -22.07 -9.79 -2.11
N ASN A 8 -22.62 -8.68 -2.61
CA ASN A 8 -21.90 -7.40 -2.66
C ASN A 8 -21.56 -6.90 -1.25
N ILE A 9 -22.52 -6.93 -0.32
CA ILE A 9 -22.29 -6.49 1.07
C ILE A 9 -21.24 -7.38 1.74
N THR A 10 -21.36 -8.70 1.62
CA THR A 10 -20.38 -9.64 2.17
C THR A 10 -18.99 -9.42 1.58
N GLY A 11 -18.88 -9.20 0.27
CA GLY A 11 -17.61 -8.89 -0.39
C GLY A 11 -16.95 -7.63 0.16
N TRP A 12 -17.70 -6.54 0.32
CA TRP A 12 -17.19 -5.31 0.93
C TRP A 12 -16.75 -5.51 2.38
N ILE A 13 -17.49 -6.29 3.17
CA ILE A 13 -17.10 -6.61 4.55
C ILE A 13 -15.79 -7.39 4.57
N VAL A 14 -15.65 -8.42 3.74
CA VAL A 14 -14.41 -9.21 3.65
C VAL A 14 -13.24 -8.34 3.22
N GLY A 15 -13.41 -7.46 2.21
CA GLY A 15 -12.38 -6.52 1.78
C GLY A 15 -11.96 -5.55 2.88
N LEU A 16 -12.92 -5.00 3.64
CA LEU A 16 -12.61 -4.14 4.79
C LEU A 16 -11.83 -4.88 5.87
N PHE A 17 -12.18 -6.13 6.17
CA PHE A 17 -11.42 -6.96 7.11
C PHE A 17 -10.00 -7.25 6.61
N ALA A 18 -9.84 -7.59 5.33
CA ALA A 18 -8.52 -7.83 4.74
C ALA A 18 -7.64 -6.57 4.79
N CYS A 19 -8.18 -5.41 4.37
CA CYS A 19 -7.50 -4.11 4.50
C CYS A 19 -7.09 -3.82 5.95
N ALA A 20 -8.00 -4.03 6.91
CA ALA A 20 -7.70 -3.79 8.33
C ALA A 20 -6.55 -4.68 8.82
N VAL A 21 -6.56 -5.97 8.48
CA VAL A 21 -5.47 -6.89 8.84
C VAL A 21 -4.15 -6.40 8.25
N TYR A 22 -4.09 -6.13 6.95
CA TYR A 22 -2.85 -5.67 6.31
C TYR A 22 -2.33 -4.35 6.86
N ILE A 23 -3.20 -3.39 7.18
CA ILE A 23 -2.79 -2.11 7.80
C ILE A 23 -2.25 -2.33 9.21
N LEU A 24 -2.88 -3.20 10.01
CA LEU A 24 -2.46 -3.47 11.38
C LEU A 24 -1.15 -4.28 11.45
N THR A 25 -0.87 -5.08 10.42
CA THR A 25 0.33 -5.92 10.36
C THR A 25 1.41 -5.39 9.41
N MET A 26 1.23 -4.21 8.81
CA MET A 26 2.25 -3.64 7.94
C MET A 26 3.51 -3.30 8.75
N GLU A 27 4.67 -3.47 8.12
CA GLU A 27 5.93 -3.14 8.77
C GLU A 27 6.04 -1.61 8.99
N PRO A 28 6.54 -1.14 10.14
CA PRO A 28 6.71 0.30 10.39
C PRO A 28 7.86 0.91 9.58
N THR A 29 8.82 0.10 9.14
CA THR A 29 10.07 0.52 8.48
C THR A 29 10.24 -0.16 7.12
N GLY A 30 11.45 -0.18 6.57
CA GLY A 30 11.76 -0.96 5.37
C GLY A 30 11.93 -2.44 5.70
N SER A 31 11.13 -3.28 5.04
CA SER A 31 11.25 -4.73 5.02
C SER A 31 12.46 -5.23 4.24
N LEU A 32 12.73 -6.53 4.36
CA LEU A 32 13.76 -7.19 3.58
C LEU A 32 13.50 -7.06 2.06
N TRP A 33 14.59 -7.06 1.30
CA TRP A 33 14.60 -7.08 -0.17
C TRP A 33 14.34 -5.71 -0.79
N ASP A 34 13.26 -5.52 -1.54
CA ASP A 34 13.07 -4.36 -2.42
C ASP A 34 12.43 -3.16 -1.71
N THR A 35 11.78 -3.35 -0.55
CA THR A 35 10.95 -2.29 0.03
C THR A 35 11.75 -1.04 0.37
N GLY A 36 12.98 -1.18 0.89
CA GLY A 36 13.85 -0.04 1.17
C GLY A 36 14.21 0.76 -0.08
N GLU A 37 14.50 0.07 -1.18
CA GLU A 37 14.75 0.71 -2.48
C GLU A 37 13.50 1.46 -2.96
N PHE A 38 12.33 0.81 -2.93
CA PHE A 38 11.08 1.40 -3.38
C PHE A 38 10.62 2.57 -2.52
N ILE A 39 10.79 2.51 -1.19
CA ILE A 39 10.51 3.62 -0.27
C ILE A 39 11.43 4.81 -0.59
N SER A 40 12.72 4.57 -0.77
CA SER A 40 13.68 5.63 -1.10
C SER A 40 13.41 6.24 -2.48
N CYS A 41 13.04 5.42 -3.46
CA CYS A 41 12.68 5.85 -4.81
C CYS A 41 11.37 6.63 -4.81
N ALA A 42 10.34 6.18 -4.08
CA ALA A 42 9.09 6.91 -3.92
C ALA A 42 9.31 8.26 -3.23
N TYR A 43 10.15 8.31 -2.19
CA TYR A 43 10.45 9.55 -1.49
C TYR A 43 11.25 10.56 -2.32
N LYS A 44 12.18 10.10 -3.18
CA LYS A 44 13.01 10.97 -4.02
C LYS A 44 12.56 11.09 -5.47
N LEU A 45 11.46 10.42 -5.86
CA LEU A 45 11.03 10.27 -7.25
C LEU A 45 12.16 9.72 -8.15
N GLN A 46 12.81 8.66 -7.70
CA GLN A 46 13.82 7.92 -8.45
C GLN A 46 13.23 6.66 -9.08
N ILE A 47 14.05 5.98 -9.88
CA ILE A 47 13.68 4.76 -10.58
C ILE A 47 14.34 3.59 -9.83
N PRO A 48 13.56 2.64 -9.26
CA PRO A 48 14.11 1.41 -8.71
C PRO A 48 14.71 0.55 -9.83
N HIS A 49 15.35 -0.55 -9.47
CA HIS A 49 15.90 -1.49 -10.43
C HIS A 49 14.90 -1.83 -11.56
N PRO A 50 15.38 -2.11 -12.79
CA PRO A 50 14.50 -2.38 -13.94
C PRO A 50 13.47 -3.46 -13.60
N PRO A 51 12.16 -3.22 -13.86
CA PRO A 51 11.57 -2.27 -14.81
C PRO A 51 11.14 -0.90 -14.24
N GLY A 52 11.50 -0.52 -13.01
CA GLY A 52 11.33 0.85 -12.51
C GLY A 52 9.95 1.25 -11.96
N ALA A 53 8.92 0.39 -12.04
CA ALA A 53 7.62 0.53 -11.36
C ALA A 53 7.03 1.98 -11.24
N PRO A 54 6.92 2.76 -12.34
CA PRO A 54 6.68 4.20 -12.26
C PRO A 54 5.36 4.60 -11.59
N LEU A 55 4.28 3.83 -11.81
CA LEU A 55 2.98 4.10 -11.18
C LEU A 55 3.07 3.96 -9.65
N PHE A 56 3.74 2.91 -9.17
CA PHE A 56 3.93 2.68 -7.74
C PHE A 56 4.74 3.81 -7.10
N ILE A 57 5.80 4.28 -7.77
CA ILE A 57 6.63 5.38 -7.27
C ILE A 57 5.83 6.68 -7.16
N LEU A 58 4.97 6.99 -8.13
CA LEU A 58 4.12 8.19 -8.09
C LEU A 58 3.06 8.12 -6.99
N LEU A 59 2.39 6.96 -6.84
CA LEU A 59 1.42 6.75 -5.77
C LEU A 59 2.10 6.73 -4.40
N GLY A 60 3.25 6.06 -4.29
CA GLY A 60 4.07 6.05 -3.08
C GLY A 60 4.46 7.46 -2.68
N ARG A 61 4.93 8.28 -3.63
CA ARG A 61 5.21 9.70 -3.39
C ARG A 61 4.01 10.43 -2.83
N LEU A 62 2.82 10.26 -3.41
CA LEU A 62 1.59 10.87 -2.92
C LEU A 62 1.31 10.47 -1.46
N PHE A 63 1.48 9.21 -1.11
CA PHE A 63 1.27 8.73 0.26
C PHE A 63 2.30 9.29 1.24
N THR A 64 3.57 9.42 0.85
CA THR A 64 4.60 10.05 1.70
C THR A 64 4.31 11.52 2.04
N LEU A 65 3.48 12.21 1.25
CA LEU A 65 3.07 13.59 1.56
C LEU A 65 2.15 13.67 2.78
N PHE A 66 1.43 12.60 3.10
CA PHE A 66 0.59 12.51 4.30
C PHE A 66 1.35 11.98 5.52
N THR A 67 2.51 11.35 5.30
CA THR A 67 3.38 10.78 6.35
C THR A 67 4.75 11.46 6.33
N THR A 68 4.78 12.80 6.37
CA THR A 68 6.00 13.60 6.16
C THR A 68 7.16 13.28 7.10
N ASN A 69 6.87 12.76 8.30
CA ASN A 69 7.88 12.37 9.28
C ASN A 69 8.45 10.97 9.02
N ASP A 70 7.76 10.13 8.23
CA ASP A 70 8.17 8.76 7.93
C ASP A 70 7.63 8.30 6.57
N ALA A 71 8.52 8.27 5.58
CA ALA A 71 8.18 7.82 4.23
C ALA A 71 7.85 6.32 4.18
N ALA A 72 8.40 5.50 5.08
CA ALA A 72 8.16 4.06 5.09
C ALA A 72 6.69 3.78 5.41
N VAL A 73 6.13 4.46 6.42
CA VAL A 73 4.72 4.32 6.80
C VAL A 73 3.79 4.63 5.62
N GLY A 74 4.05 5.70 4.87
CA GLY A 74 3.22 6.08 3.72
C GLY A 74 3.22 5.03 2.61
N VAL A 75 4.41 4.56 2.22
CA VAL A 75 4.55 3.56 1.16
C VAL A 75 4.03 2.18 1.61
N ASN A 76 4.25 1.79 2.86
CA ASN A 76 3.74 0.54 3.41
C ASN A 76 2.21 0.57 3.54
N LEU A 77 1.62 1.73 3.86
CA LEU A 77 0.17 1.91 3.88
C LEU A 77 -0.45 1.74 2.49
N LEU A 78 0.19 2.28 1.44
CA LEU A 78 -0.23 2.05 0.06
C LEU A 78 -0.22 0.55 -0.28
N SER A 79 0.86 -0.14 0.07
CA SER A 79 1.00 -1.59 -0.14
C SER A 79 -0.06 -2.39 0.62
N ALA A 80 -0.35 -2.00 1.87
CA ALA A 80 -1.37 -2.64 2.71
C ALA A 80 -2.78 -2.50 2.12
N LEU A 81 -3.15 -1.30 1.68
CA LEU A 81 -4.44 -1.04 1.02
C LEU A 81 -4.58 -1.79 -0.30
N SER A 82 -3.50 -1.87 -1.07
CA SER A 82 -3.48 -2.58 -2.36
C SER A 82 -3.51 -4.11 -2.19
N SER A 83 -3.11 -4.62 -1.03
CA SER A 83 -3.14 -6.07 -0.72
C SER A 83 -4.49 -6.53 -0.18
N GLY A 84 -5.25 -5.63 0.47
CA GLY A 84 -6.55 -5.93 1.05
C GLY A 84 -7.75 -5.78 0.11
N PHE A 85 -7.56 -5.23 -1.09
CA PHE A 85 -8.60 -4.95 -2.08
C PHE A 85 -8.38 -5.76 -3.36
#